data_AF-A0A8S2WK82-F1
#
_entry.id   AF-A0A8S2WK82-F1
#
_cell.length_a   1.000
_cell.length_b   1.000
_cell.length_c   1.000
_cell.angle_alpha   90.00
_cell.angle_beta   90.00
_cell.angle_gamma   90.00
#
_symmetry.space_group_name_H-M   'P 1'
#
loop_
_entity.id
_entity.type
_entity.pdbx_description
1 polymer ?
#
loop_
_entity_poly.entity_id
_entity_poly.type
_entity_poly.pdbx_seq_one_letter_code
_entity_poly.pdbx_strand_id
1 'polypeptide(L)'
;MGAQYSSLNELKSNQYLSQFVSEEIISVNDPFWNQFLSFRLQSPFTTAHSKLIDESCSIFLQQFEANNPKTNNYGTLIEVFIRLATAVRDECDDPLLISEFTRTLLEHFIKQTECPSTLAVAPLSGSDGDSGTLYKIGQSVAYGLWSVVTLGMGSSSTSNTTDETVTADDPAYELRNRHLANQSIHLLLILSNHFTNDAHRNPYRLALLHFTDTQGNPTNLPDSEPLPWFSVDYRRLYDILCETAHTDQSTLLLYMLLHRNQHFKAYVISRTNIDQIVLPVLRVVYAATERNSHHIYMSLIILLILSEDDYFNKTIHDIKLKKLSWYTERSLNEISLGGLLVAVVLRTIQFNMTRMRDKYLHTNCLAALANMSSQFQNLHTYVSQRIVSLFNLLARKHTKTLDLIKQQTSTTDES
;
A
#
# COMPACT_ATOMS: atom_id res chain seq x y z
N MET A 1 -14.27 -35.39 5.12
CA MET A 1 -14.65 -35.15 6.52
C MET A 1 -14.39 -33.68 6.81
N GLY A 2 -15.43 -32.95 7.23
CA GLY A 2 -15.49 -31.49 7.20
C GLY A 2 -14.71 -30.80 8.31
N ALA A 3 -14.27 -29.57 8.03
CA ALA A 3 -13.72 -28.67 9.04
C ALA A 3 -14.73 -28.51 10.19
N GLN A 4 -14.34 -28.85 11.42
CA GLN A 4 -15.18 -28.69 12.60
C GLN A 4 -15.16 -27.22 13.02
N TYR A 5 -16.21 -26.50 12.67
CA TYR A 5 -16.49 -25.17 13.21
C TYR A 5 -17.15 -25.37 14.57
N SER A 6 -16.45 -25.09 15.67
CA SER A 6 -17.08 -25.04 16.98
C SER A 6 -17.68 -23.66 17.20
N SER A 7 -18.97 -23.61 17.52
CA SER A 7 -19.57 -22.38 18.04
C SER A 7 -18.82 -21.95 19.30
N LEU A 8 -18.74 -20.65 19.59
CA LEU A 8 -18.03 -20.09 20.77
C LEU A 8 -18.46 -20.74 22.11
N ASN A 9 -19.65 -21.35 22.15
CA ASN A 9 -20.19 -22.06 23.31
C ASN A 9 -19.66 -23.49 23.48
N GLU A 10 -19.12 -24.12 22.42
CA GLU A 10 -18.58 -25.49 22.42
C GLU A 10 -17.08 -25.56 22.79
N LEU A 11 -16.42 -24.41 22.96
CA LEU A 11 -15.01 -24.31 23.34
C LEU A 11 -14.71 -25.03 24.68
N LYS A 12 -15.65 -25.02 25.62
CA LYS A 12 -15.51 -25.67 26.94
C LYS A 12 -15.40 -27.19 26.88
N SER A 13 -15.92 -27.82 25.82
CA SER A 13 -15.94 -29.28 25.66
C SER A 13 -15.01 -29.77 24.55
N ASN A 14 -14.08 -28.93 24.08
CA ASN A 14 -13.23 -29.26 22.95
C ASN A 14 -12.20 -30.34 23.33
N GLN A 15 -12.34 -31.51 22.72
CA GLN A 15 -11.47 -32.66 22.96
C GLN A 15 -10.02 -32.39 22.57
N TYR A 16 -9.78 -31.57 21.54
CA TYR A 16 -8.44 -31.25 21.06
C TYR A 16 -7.70 -30.27 21.99
N LEU A 17 -8.41 -29.30 22.59
CA LEU A 17 -7.84 -28.42 23.61
C LEU A 17 -7.58 -29.19 24.91
N SER A 18 -8.50 -30.09 25.29
CA SER A 18 -8.29 -30.98 26.44
C SER A 18 -7.10 -31.92 26.26
N GLN A 19 -6.86 -32.44 25.05
CA GLN A 19 -5.73 -33.31 24.75
C GLN A 19 -4.40 -32.54 24.72
N PHE A 20 -4.37 -31.33 24.16
CA PHE A 20 -3.19 -30.48 24.16
C PHE A 20 -2.70 -30.12 25.58
N VAL A 21 -3.66 -29.90 26.48
CA VAL A 21 -3.45 -29.48 27.87
C VAL A 21 -3.32 -30.67 28.85
N SER A 22 -3.45 -31.89 28.35
CA SER A 22 -3.38 -33.11 29.14
C SER A 22 -1.95 -33.40 29.67
N GLU A 23 -1.83 -34.45 30.48
CA GLU A 23 -0.55 -34.98 30.97
C GLU A 23 0.19 -35.84 29.93
N GLU A 24 -0.41 -36.07 28.75
CA GLU A 24 0.21 -36.86 27.68
C GLU A 24 1.21 -36.03 26.86
N ILE A 25 2.36 -36.62 26.54
CA ILE A 25 3.37 -36.03 25.67
C ILE A 25 2.98 -36.27 24.22
N ILE A 26 2.78 -35.19 23.47
CA ILE A 26 2.45 -35.25 22.05
C ILE A 26 3.74 -35.15 21.23
N SER A 27 3.97 -36.12 20.33
CA SER A 27 5.15 -36.16 19.47
C SER A 27 5.03 -35.21 18.27
N VAL A 28 6.16 -34.72 17.74
CA VAL A 28 6.23 -33.82 16.56
C VAL A 28 5.58 -34.42 15.30
N ASN A 29 5.52 -35.74 15.18
CA ASN A 29 4.96 -36.46 14.01
C ASN A 29 3.53 -36.98 14.22
N ASP A 30 2.89 -36.62 15.33
CA ASP A 30 1.57 -37.12 15.65
C ASP A 30 0.50 -36.54 14.69
N PRO A 31 -0.41 -37.36 14.13
CA PRO A 31 -1.53 -36.88 13.32
C PRO A 31 -2.47 -35.92 14.06
N PHE A 32 -2.40 -35.86 15.39
CA PHE A 32 -3.03 -34.85 16.24
C PHE A 32 -2.80 -33.43 15.72
N TRP A 33 -1.57 -33.07 15.33
CA TRP A 33 -1.25 -31.69 14.94
C TRP A 33 -1.98 -31.24 13.68
N ASN A 34 -2.23 -32.15 12.74
CA ASN A 34 -2.98 -31.83 11.53
C ASN A 34 -4.45 -31.50 11.85
N GLN A 35 -5.02 -32.18 12.85
CA GLN A 35 -6.39 -31.94 13.30
C GLN A 35 -6.47 -30.68 14.19
N PHE A 36 -5.51 -30.52 15.11
CA PHE A 36 -5.40 -29.36 16.00
C PHE A 36 -5.19 -28.05 15.23
N LEU A 37 -4.29 -28.03 14.23
CA LEU A 37 -4.01 -26.85 13.40
C LEU A 37 -5.08 -26.59 12.33
N SER A 38 -5.93 -27.58 12.03
CA SER A 38 -7.10 -27.39 11.16
C SER A 38 -8.28 -26.73 11.88
N PHE A 39 -8.22 -26.61 13.21
CA PHE A 39 -9.23 -25.95 14.02
C PHE A 39 -9.27 -24.45 13.72
N ARG A 40 -10.48 -23.90 13.59
CA ARG A 40 -10.70 -22.48 13.25
C ARG A 40 -11.65 -21.83 14.24
N LEU A 41 -11.13 -20.90 15.02
CA LEU A 41 -11.94 -19.97 15.79
C LEU A 41 -12.47 -18.86 14.88
N GLN A 42 -13.76 -18.57 14.95
CA GLN A 42 -14.28 -17.30 14.44
C GLN A 42 -13.67 -16.17 15.27
N SER A 43 -13.07 -15.18 14.59
CA SER A 43 -12.53 -13.99 15.25
C SER A 43 -13.62 -13.30 16.07
N PRO A 44 -13.37 -12.91 17.34
CA PRO A 44 -14.38 -12.22 18.14
C PRO A 44 -14.66 -10.84 17.52
N PHE A 45 -15.87 -10.65 17.01
CA PHE A 45 -16.31 -9.38 16.41
C PHE A 45 -16.82 -8.37 17.44
N THR A 46 -16.97 -8.74 18.73
CA THR A 46 -17.47 -7.86 19.79
C THR A 46 -16.78 -8.11 21.14
N THR A 47 -16.76 -7.09 22.00
CA THR A 47 -16.21 -7.13 23.37
C THR A 47 -16.86 -8.21 24.25
N ALA A 48 -18.10 -8.60 23.95
CA ALA A 48 -18.80 -9.69 24.63
C ALA A 48 -18.23 -11.07 24.27
N HIS A 49 -17.83 -11.28 23.01
CA HIS A 49 -17.20 -12.53 22.58
C HIS A 49 -15.79 -12.71 23.17
N SER A 50 -15.00 -11.64 23.31
CA SER A 50 -13.70 -11.72 24.00
C SER A 50 -13.82 -12.18 25.45
N LYS A 51 -14.79 -11.64 26.21
CA LYS A 51 -15.02 -12.06 27.60
C LYS A 51 -15.46 -13.52 27.71
N LEU A 52 -16.30 -13.99 26.79
CA LEU A 52 -16.72 -15.40 26.73
C LEU A 52 -15.56 -16.35 26.41
N ILE A 53 -14.59 -15.92 25.60
CA ILE A 53 -13.36 -16.70 25.33
C ILE A 53 -12.51 -16.76 26.58
N ASP A 54 -12.26 -15.63 27.26
CA ASP A 54 -11.44 -15.60 28.47
C ASP A 54 -12.04 -16.47 29.58
N GLU A 55 -13.36 -16.39 29.79
CA GLU A 55 -14.06 -17.24 30.77
C GLU A 55 -14.01 -18.72 30.39
N SER A 56 -14.14 -19.05 29.10
CA SER A 56 -14.16 -20.45 28.63
C SER A 56 -12.77 -21.08 28.56
N CYS A 57 -11.73 -20.29 28.31
CA CYS A 57 -10.34 -20.73 28.23
C CYS A 57 -9.64 -20.76 29.59
N SER A 58 -10.17 -20.08 30.62
CA SER A 58 -9.56 -20.00 31.96
C SER A 58 -9.19 -21.37 32.57
N ILE A 59 -10.06 -22.37 32.42
CA ILE A 59 -9.85 -23.73 32.94
C ILE A 59 -8.71 -24.44 32.19
N PHE A 60 -8.66 -24.30 30.86
CA PHE A 60 -7.58 -24.86 30.04
C PHE A 60 -6.25 -24.16 30.32
N LEU A 61 -6.24 -22.85 30.57
CA LEU A 61 -5.02 -22.11 30.91
C LEU A 61 -4.44 -22.56 32.26
N GLN A 62 -5.29 -22.81 33.27
CA GLN A 62 -4.84 -23.34 34.56
C GLN A 62 -4.27 -24.75 34.46
N GLN A 63 -4.93 -25.63 33.69
CA GLN A 63 -4.41 -26.98 33.46
C GLN A 63 -3.11 -26.96 32.63
N PHE A 64 -3.00 -26.02 31.68
CA PHE A 64 -1.81 -25.85 30.85
C PHE A 64 -0.62 -25.37 31.66
N GLU A 65 -0.82 -24.42 32.58
CA GLU A 65 0.21 -23.94 33.50
C GLU A 65 0.77 -25.08 34.38
N ALA A 66 -0.10 -25.99 34.83
CA ALA A 66 0.30 -27.12 35.67
C ALA A 66 1.01 -28.25 34.88
N ASN A 67 0.57 -28.53 33.65
CA ASN A 67 0.97 -29.73 32.89
C ASN A 67 2.07 -29.47 31.85
N ASN A 68 2.08 -28.29 31.21
CA ASN A 68 3.03 -27.97 30.15
C ASN A 68 4.51 -28.02 30.58
N PRO A 69 4.91 -27.67 31.82
CA PRO A 69 6.29 -27.86 32.28
C PRO A 69 6.75 -29.33 32.29
N LYS A 70 5.82 -30.28 32.35
CA LYS A 70 6.11 -31.73 32.35
C LYS A 70 5.98 -32.34 30.97
N THR A 71 5.02 -31.91 30.15
CA THR A 71 4.75 -32.49 28.83
C THR A 71 5.52 -31.83 27.70
N ASN A 72 5.88 -30.55 27.85
CA ASN A 72 6.51 -29.70 26.83
C ASN A 72 5.74 -29.65 25.49
N ASN A 73 4.42 -29.86 25.53
CA ASN A 73 3.56 -29.86 24.33
C ASN A 73 3.59 -28.52 23.59
N TYR A 74 3.81 -27.41 24.30
CA TYR A 74 4.01 -26.10 23.70
C TYR A 74 5.32 -25.99 22.89
N GLY A 75 6.40 -26.59 23.38
CA GLY A 75 7.66 -26.65 22.65
C GLY A 75 7.52 -27.45 21.35
N THR A 76 6.84 -28.60 21.41
CA THR A 76 6.50 -29.43 20.24
C THR A 76 5.65 -28.66 19.23
N LEU A 77 4.67 -27.89 19.70
CA LEU A 77 3.84 -27.05 18.82
C LEU A 77 4.67 -25.99 18.07
N ILE A 78 5.62 -25.33 18.76
CA ILE A 78 6.54 -24.37 18.14
C ILE A 78 7.38 -25.07 17.05
N GLU A 79 7.90 -26.26 17.33
CA GLU A 79 8.72 -27.02 16.38
C GLU A 79 7.91 -27.47 15.15
N VAL A 80 6.67 -27.93 15.35
CA VAL A 80 5.74 -28.27 14.26
C VAL A 80 5.38 -27.04 13.44
N PHE A 81 5.16 -25.89 14.09
CA PHE A 81 4.87 -24.62 13.42
C PHE A 81 6.06 -24.14 12.59
N ILE A 82 7.28 -24.21 13.14
CA ILE A 82 8.51 -23.88 12.40
C ILE A 82 8.65 -24.81 11.19
N ARG A 83 8.44 -26.12 11.36
CA ARG A 83 8.53 -27.09 10.26
C ARG A 83 7.49 -26.83 9.16
N LEU A 84 6.26 -26.51 9.52
CA LEU A 84 5.20 -26.17 8.55
C LEU A 84 5.48 -24.83 7.87
N ALA A 85 5.96 -23.83 8.61
CA ALA A 85 6.36 -22.55 8.05
C ALA A 85 7.55 -22.68 7.09
N THR A 86 8.52 -23.55 7.38
CA THR A 86 9.62 -23.86 6.46
C THR A 86 9.15 -24.65 5.23
N ALA A 87 8.24 -25.61 5.40
CA ALA A 87 7.69 -26.37 4.28
C ALA A 87 6.86 -25.49 3.33
N VAL A 88 6.05 -24.57 3.89
CA VAL A 88 5.32 -23.57 3.11
C VAL A 88 6.30 -22.61 2.43
N ARG A 89 7.41 -22.24 3.07
CA ARG A 89 8.46 -21.43 2.43
C ARG A 89 9.08 -22.15 1.23
N ASP A 90 9.43 -23.42 1.38
CA ASP A 90 10.06 -24.22 0.31
C ASP A 90 9.11 -24.49 -0.87
N GLU A 91 7.79 -24.59 -0.63
CA GLU A 91 6.76 -24.66 -1.70
C GLU A 91 6.47 -23.29 -2.35
N CYS A 92 6.67 -22.19 -1.62
CA CYS A 92 6.41 -20.82 -2.08
C CYS A 92 7.60 -20.19 -2.82
N ASP A 93 8.71 -20.93 -2.96
CA ASP A 93 9.89 -20.55 -3.75
C ASP A 93 9.73 -20.90 -5.25
N ASP A 94 8.61 -21.51 -5.69
CA ASP A 94 8.32 -21.70 -7.13
C ASP A 94 8.09 -20.34 -7.81
N PRO A 95 8.99 -19.92 -8.73
CA PRO A 95 8.88 -18.61 -9.34
C PRO A 95 7.59 -18.44 -10.16
N LEU A 96 7.03 -19.50 -10.75
CA LEU A 96 5.78 -19.40 -11.50
C LEU A 96 4.60 -19.03 -10.59
N LEU A 97 4.54 -19.64 -9.40
CA LEU A 97 3.53 -19.34 -8.39
C LEU A 97 3.67 -17.90 -7.89
N ILE A 98 4.90 -17.44 -7.67
CA ILE A 98 5.18 -16.07 -7.22
C ILE A 98 4.72 -15.04 -8.25
N SER A 99 4.98 -15.27 -9.54
CA SER A 99 4.50 -14.38 -10.61
C SER A 99 2.99 -14.37 -10.72
N GLU A 100 2.35 -15.54 -10.75
CA GLU A 100 0.89 -15.61 -10.89
C GLU A 100 0.19 -15.02 -9.65
N PHE A 101 0.76 -15.19 -8.46
CA PHE A 101 0.26 -14.55 -7.24
C PHE A 101 0.42 -13.03 -7.28
N THR A 102 1.61 -12.54 -7.65
CA THR A 102 1.89 -11.09 -7.82
C THR A 102 0.95 -10.47 -8.85
N ARG A 103 0.78 -11.15 -10.00
CA ARG A 103 -0.15 -10.79 -11.06
C ARG A 103 -1.58 -10.74 -10.54
N THR A 104 -2.03 -11.78 -9.81
CA THR A 104 -3.40 -11.87 -9.29
C THR A 104 -3.69 -10.72 -8.33
N LEU A 105 -2.78 -10.41 -7.40
CA LEU A 105 -2.92 -9.26 -6.50
C LEU A 105 -3.01 -7.93 -7.25
N LEU A 106 -2.16 -7.74 -8.28
CA LEU A 106 -2.19 -6.55 -9.11
C LEU A 106 -3.47 -6.47 -9.96
N GLU A 107 -3.96 -7.59 -10.50
CA GLU A 107 -5.21 -7.68 -11.24
C GLU A 107 -6.42 -7.38 -10.35
N HIS A 108 -6.42 -7.81 -9.08
CA HIS A 108 -7.48 -7.46 -8.13
C HIS A 108 -7.54 -5.96 -7.85
N PHE A 109 -6.37 -5.31 -7.74
CA PHE A 109 -6.26 -3.87 -7.66
C PHE A 109 -6.77 -3.19 -8.94
N ILE A 110 -6.38 -3.69 -10.12
CA ILE A 110 -6.80 -3.11 -11.42
C ILE A 110 -8.30 -3.27 -11.67
N LYS A 111 -8.88 -4.42 -11.31
CA LYS A 111 -10.32 -4.68 -11.51
C LYS A 111 -11.18 -4.00 -10.45
N GLN A 112 -10.58 -3.39 -9.42
CA GLN A 112 -11.28 -2.89 -8.24
C GLN A 112 -12.28 -3.93 -7.73
N THR A 113 -11.81 -5.19 -7.62
CA THR A 113 -12.71 -6.35 -7.42
C THR A 113 -13.50 -6.17 -6.14
N GLU A 114 -14.83 -6.22 -6.24
CA GLU A 114 -15.70 -6.18 -5.08
C GLU A 114 -15.47 -7.42 -4.21
N CYS A 115 -15.65 -7.27 -2.89
CA CYS A 115 -15.64 -8.43 -1.99
C CYS A 115 -16.68 -9.44 -2.51
N PRO A 116 -16.32 -10.71 -2.77
CA PRO A 116 -17.27 -11.72 -3.21
C PRO A 116 -18.50 -11.72 -2.29
N SER A 117 -19.69 -11.59 -2.84
CA SER A 117 -20.94 -11.41 -2.08
C SER A 117 -21.26 -12.55 -1.10
N THR A 118 -20.55 -13.68 -1.19
CA THR A 118 -20.54 -14.76 -0.21
C THR A 118 -19.88 -14.40 1.14
N LEU A 119 -19.15 -13.28 1.22
CA LEU A 119 -18.54 -12.74 2.45
C LEU A 119 -19.38 -11.67 3.13
N ALA A 120 -20.28 -11.00 2.40
CA ALA A 120 -21.16 -9.97 2.96
C ALA A 120 -22.52 -10.54 3.43
N VAL A 121 -22.98 -11.63 2.81
CA VAL A 121 -24.25 -12.28 3.15
C VAL A 121 -24.07 -13.78 2.95
N ALA A 122 -23.68 -14.49 4.01
CA ALA A 122 -24.11 -15.88 4.15
C ALA A 122 -25.35 -15.86 5.05
N PRO A 123 -26.58 -15.84 4.49
CA PRO A 123 -27.72 -16.26 5.26
C PRO A 123 -27.49 -17.73 5.60
N LEU A 124 -27.75 -18.06 6.86
CA LEU A 124 -27.93 -19.40 7.35
C LEU A 124 -29.11 -20.06 6.59
N SER A 125 -28.92 -20.52 5.36
CA SER A 125 -29.84 -21.44 4.72
C SER A 125 -29.11 -22.23 3.65
N GLY A 126 -29.01 -23.53 3.89
CA GLY A 126 -28.38 -24.47 2.98
C GLY A 126 -29.10 -24.52 1.64
N SER A 127 -28.32 -24.65 0.58
CA SER A 127 -28.75 -25.37 -0.61
C SER A 127 -27.56 -26.14 -1.16
N ASP A 128 -27.75 -27.45 -1.27
CA ASP A 128 -26.89 -28.38 -1.98
C ASP A 128 -26.52 -27.84 -3.36
N GLY A 129 -25.23 -27.54 -3.53
CA GLY A 129 -24.62 -27.24 -4.81
C GLY A 129 -23.21 -27.79 -4.80
N ASP A 130 -22.95 -28.74 -5.68
CA ASP A 130 -21.71 -29.52 -5.82
C ASP A 130 -20.52 -28.64 -6.26
N SER A 131 -20.03 -27.82 -5.33
CA SER A 131 -18.79 -27.05 -5.49
C SER A 131 -17.68 -27.79 -4.75
N GLY A 132 -16.74 -28.32 -5.53
CA GLY A 132 -15.69 -29.26 -5.11
C GLY A 132 -14.90 -28.80 -3.88
N THR A 133 -14.44 -29.78 -3.10
CA THR A 133 -13.72 -29.63 -1.83
C THR A 133 -12.55 -28.64 -1.89
N LEU A 134 -11.88 -28.51 -3.03
CA LEU A 134 -10.80 -27.53 -3.26
C LEU A 134 -11.28 -26.07 -3.29
N TYR A 135 -12.47 -25.82 -3.82
CA TYR A 135 -13.10 -24.49 -3.81
C TYR A 135 -13.45 -24.07 -2.38
N LYS A 136 -13.92 -25.01 -1.57
CA LYS A 136 -14.21 -24.81 -0.13
C LYS A 136 -12.95 -24.62 0.71
N ILE A 137 -11.86 -25.32 0.40
CA ILE A 137 -10.56 -25.15 1.07
C ILE A 137 -9.95 -23.79 0.71
N GLY A 138 -9.93 -23.43 -0.58
CA GLY A 138 -9.39 -22.16 -1.09
C GLY A 138 -10.08 -20.93 -0.50
N GLN A 139 -11.42 -20.92 -0.42
CA GLN A 139 -12.20 -19.87 0.24
C GLN A 139 -11.82 -19.68 1.71
N SER A 140 -11.39 -20.75 2.36
CA SER A 140 -11.21 -20.80 3.80
C SER A 140 -9.78 -20.48 4.25
N VAL A 141 -8.78 -20.77 3.40
CA VAL A 141 -7.42 -20.23 3.54
C VAL A 141 -7.43 -18.74 3.22
N ALA A 142 -8.17 -18.32 2.18
CA ALA A 142 -8.39 -16.92 1.89
C ALA A 142 -9.06 -16.18 3.07
N TYR A 143 -10.04 -16.79 3.75
CA TYR A 143 -10.67 -16.23 4.96
C TYR A 143 -9.71 -16.12 6.15
N GLY A 144 -8.85 -17.12 6.38
CA GLY A 144 -7.83 -17.10 7.43
C GLY A 144 -6.77 -16.02 7.20
N LEU A 145 -6.26 -15.90 5.97
CA LEU A 145 -5.35 -14.83 5.57
C LEU A 145 -6.03 -13.46 5.64
N TRP A 146 -7.30 -13.36 5.24
CA TRP A 146 -8.10 -12.13 5.33
C TRP A 146 -8.27 -11.67 6.78
N SER A 147 -8.61 -12.57 7.70
CA SER A 147 -8.75 -12.29 9.12
C SER A 147 -7.42 -11.85 9.76
N VAL A 148 -6.31 -12.48 9.37
CA VAL A 148 -4.96 -12.16 9.85
C VAL A 148 -4.48 -10.80 9.30
N VAL A 149 -4.79 -10.47 8.04
CA VAL A 149 -4.48 -9.16 7.46
C VAL A 149 -5.32 -8.04 8.09
N THR A 150 -6.53 -8.33 8.58
CA THR A 150 -7.39 -7.36 9.28
C THR A 150 -7.15 -7.26 10.79
N LEU A 151 -6.10 -7.90 11.35
CA LEU A 151 -5.77 -7.86 12.78
C LEU A 151 -5.46 -6.43 13.27
N GLY A 152 -6.50 -5.65 13.59
CA GLY A 152 -6.39 -4.41 14.37
C GLY A 152 -7.25 -3.22 13.92
N MET A 153 -7.90 -3.22 12.75
CA MET A 153 -8.65 -2.03 12.26
C MET A 153 -10.14 -1.97 12.65
N GLY A 154 -10.58 -2.79 13.61
CA GLY A 154 -11.95 -2.75 14.13
C GLY A 154 -12.23 -1.67 15.19
N SER A 155 -11.30 -0.75 15.47
CA SER A 155 -11.42 0.20 16.60
C SER A 155 -11.63 1.68 16.22
N SER A 156 -12.04 1.99 15.00
CA SER A 156 -12.45 3.37 14.66
C SER A 156 -13.93 3.46 14.30
N SER A 157 -14.70 3.82 15.32
CA SER A 157 -15.93 4.61 15.21
C SER A 157 -17.07 4.01 14.39
N THR A 158 -17.84 3.09 14.98
CA THR A 158 -19.23 2.88 14.54
C THR A 158 -20.14 2.99 15.75
N SER A 159 -20.69 4.19 15.92
CA SER A 159 -21.82 4.43 16.81
C SER A 159 -23.00 3.59 16.33
N ASN A 160 -23.57 2.82 17.26
CA ASN A 160 -24.80 2.05 17.11
C ASN A 160 -25.92 2.89 16.49
N THR A 161 -26.43 2.51 15.33
CA THR A 161 -27.86 2.60 15.00
C THR A 161 -28.18 1.65 13.86
N THR A 162 -29.18 0.81 14.11
CA THR A 162 -29.80 -0.19 13.25
C THR A 162 -30.62 0.45 12.12
N ASP A 163 -30.70 -0.26 10.99
CA ASP A 163 -31.65 -0.08 9.89
C ASP A 163 -31.67 1.30 9.20
N GLU A 164 -30.83 1.48 8.17
CA GLU A 164 -31.18 2.35 7.04
C GLU A 164 -30.73 1.73 5.70
N THR A 165 -31.62 1.81 4.72
CA THR A 165 -31.45 1.36 3.33
C THR A 165 -30.29 2.11 2.67
N VAL A 166 -29.14 1.44 2.53
CA VAL A 166 -27.92 2.02 1.93
C VAL A 166 -28.14 2.24 0.43
N THR A 167 -28.20 3.50 0.01
CA THR A 167 -28.14 3.92 -1.39
C THR A 167 -26.69 3.96 -1.87
N ALA A 168 -26.48 3.84 -3.19
CA ALA A 168 -25.16 3.71 -3.82
C ALA A 168 -24.19 4.91 -3.63
N ASP A 169 -24.66 6.00 -3.02
CA ASP A 169 -23.90 7.26 -2.82
C ASP A 169 -23.28 7.37 -1.41
N ASP A 170 -23.37 6.34 -0.57
CA ASP A 170 -22.78 6.36 0.78
C ASP A 170 -21.26 6.08 0.74
N PRO A 171 -20.38 6.99 1.25
CA PRO A 171 -18.93 6.75 1.31
C PRO A 171 -18.54 5.48 2.08
N ALA A 172 -19.39 5.01 2.99
CA ALA A 172 -19.18 3.73 3.68
C ALA A 172 -19.39 2.51 2.74
N TYR A 173 -20.27 2.61 1.75
CA TYR A 173 -20.53 1.58 0.74
C TYR A 173 -19.38 1.49 -0.28
N GLU A 174 -18.89 2.64 -0.76
CA GLU A 174 -17.74 2.71 -1.66
C GLU A 174 -16.45 2.22 -0.99
N LEU A 175 -16.24 2.57 0.28
CA LEU A 175 -15.16 2.03 1.08
C LEU A 175 -15.30 0.51 1.18
N ARG A 176 -16.48 -0.01 1.59
CA ARG A 176 -16.78 -1.45 1.72
C ARG A 176 -16.50 -2.25 0.43
N ASN A 177 -16.90 -1.73 -0.72
CA ASN A 177 -16.70 -2.39 -2.01
C ASN A 177 -15.23 -2.43 -2.44
N ARG A 178 -14.40 -1.44 -2.07
CA ARG A 178 -12.97 -1.38 -2.43
C ARG A 178 -12.02 -2.06 -1.44
N HIS A 179 -12.51 -2.71 -0.38
CA HIS A 179 -11.64 -3.32 0.64
C HIS A 179 -10.71 -4.40 0.06
N LEU A 180 -11.20 -5.27 -0.83
CA LEU A 180 -10.37 -6.33 -1.43
C LEU A 180 -9.22 -5.74 -2.24
N ALA A 181 -9.52 -4.82 -3.15
CA ALA A 181 -8.50 -4.11 -3.93
C ALA A 181 -7.47 -3.41 -3.03
N ASN A 182 -7.93 -2.75 -1.96
CA ASN A 182 -7.06 -2.11 -0.98
C ASN A 182 -6.18 -3.13 -0.25
N GLN A 183 -6.71 -4.23 0.24
CA GLN A 183 -5.89 -5.24 0.93
C GLN A 183 -4.93 -5.95 -0.01
N SER A 184 -5.33 -6.18 -1.27
CA SER A 184 -4.45 -6.76 -2.30
C SER A 184 -3.23 -5.87 -2.56
N ILE A 185 -3.40 -4.55 -2.68
CA ILE A 185 -2.27 -3.63 -2.86
C ILE A 185 -1.40 -3.54 -1.60
N HIS A 186 -1.99 -3.56 -0.39
CA HIS A 186 -1.20 -3.60 0.86
C HIS A 186 -0.35 -4.87 0.94
N LEU A 187 -0.95 -6.03 0.70
CA LEU A 187 -0.24 -7.31 0.72
C LEU A 187 0.86 -7.34 -0.34
N LEU A 188 0.57 -6.87 -1.55
CA LEU A 188 1.55 -6.76 -2.63
C LEU A 188 2.73 -5.87 -2.24
N LEU A 189 2.46 -4.71 -1.63
CA LEU A 189 3.50 -3.79 -1.19
C LEU A 189 4.32 -4.34 -0.02
N ILE A 190 3.70 -5.04 0.92
CA ILE A 190 4.40 -5.74 2.02
C ILE A 190 5.30 -6.81 1.42
N LEU A 191 4.76 -7.70 0.59
CA LEU A 191 5.53 -8.78 -0.03
C LEU A 191 6.66 -8.26 -0.90
N SER A 192 6.49 -7.13 -1.60
CA SER A 192 7.51 -6.55 -2.48
C SER A 192 8.59 -5.73 -1.74
N ASN A 193 8.33 -5.29 -0.51
CA ASN A 193 9.27 -4.48 0.27
C ASN A 193 9.81 -5.22 1.51
N HIS A 194 9.25 -6.38 1.86
CA HIS A 194 9.79 -7.24 2.90
C HIS A 194 11.15 -7.79 2.49
N PHE A 195 12.15 -7.58 3.35
CA PHE A 195 13.54 -7.91 3.05
C PHE A 195 14.12 -8.74 4.20
N THR A 196 14.07 -10.07 4.07
CA THR A 196 14.51 -11.00 5.12
C THR A 196 15.96 -11.44 4.98
N ASN A 197 16.61 -11.29 3.82
CA ASN A 197 17.98 -11.75 3.64
C ASN A 197 18.70 -11.01 2.49
N ASP A 198 19.83 -10.36 2.79
CA ASP A 198 20.66 -9.61 1.82
C ASP A 198 21.22 -10.51 0.69
N ALA A 199 21.31 -11.83 0.94
CA ALA A 199 21.84 -12.81 0.01
C ALA A 199 20.86 -13.21 -1.12
N HIS A 200 19.55 -12.99 -0.96
CA HIS A 200 18.53 -13.40 -1.93
C HIS A 200 17.63 -12.21 -2.29
N ARG A 201 17.60 -11.84 -3.57
CA ARG A 201 16.70 -10.79 -4.06
C ARG A 201 15.25 -11.23 -3.85
N ASN A 202 14.41 -10.32 -3.36
CA ASN A 202 12.99 -10.60 -3.17
C ASN A 202 12.30 -10.92 -4.51
N PRO A 203 11.74 -12.14 -4.69
CA PRO A 203 11.19 -12.57 -5.97
C PRO A 203 9.87 -11.86 -6.32
N TYR A 204 9.03 -11.51 -5.33
CA TYR A 204 7.82 -10.69 -5.53
C TYR A 204 8.16 -9.29 -6.04
N ARG A 205 9.23 -8.71 -5.49
CA ARG A 205 9.74 -7.42 -5.94
C ARG A 205 10.23 -7.49 -7.39
N LEU A 206 10.96 -8.55 -7.76
CA LEU A 206 11.43 -8.72 -9.13
C LEU A 206 10.24 -8.88 -10.09
N ALA A 207 9.27 -9.72 -9.76
CA ALA A 207 8.06 -9.91 -10.56
C ALA A 207 7.30 -8.58 -10.76
N LEU A 208 7.10 -7.79 -9.70
CA LEU A 208 6.40 -6.50 -9.77
C LEU A 208 7.15 -5.43 -10.58
N LEU A 209 8.48 -5.45 -10.60
CA LEU A 209 9.27 -4.42 -11.28
C LEU A 209 9.57 -4.74 -12.75
N HIS A 210 9.37 -6.00 -13.18
CA HIS A 210 9.74 -6.49 -14.50
C HIS A 210 8.57 -7.02 -15.36
N PHE A 211 7.31 -6.87 -14.91
CA PHE A 211 6.16 -7.24 -15.75
C PHE A 211 6.02 -6.36 -17.00
N THR A 212 5.45 -6.95 -18.05
CA THR A 212 5.30 -6.32 -19.38
C THR A 212 3.83 -6.02 -19.70
N ASP A 213 3.59 -5.24 -20.76
CA ASP A 213 2.23 -5.03 -21.25
C ASP A 213 1.70 -6.27 -21.99
N THR A 214 0.39 -6.50 -21.93
CA THR A 214 -0.31 -7.57 -22.66
C THR A 214 -0.09 -7.59 -24.18
N GLN A 215 0.30 -6.46 -24.78
CA GLN A 215 0.56 -6.35 -26.23
C GLN A 215 2.06 -6.30 -26.56
N GLY A 216 2.94 -6.27 -25.56
CA GLY A 216 4.38 -6.24 -25.76
C GLY A 216 4.95 -7.65 -25.95
N ASN A 217 5.55 -7.93 -27.10
CA ASN A 217 6.49 -9.05 -27.18
C ASN A 217 7.66 -8.75 -26.22
N PRO A 218 8.13 -9.72 -25.41
CA PRO A 218 9.29 -9.53 -24.55
C PRO A 218 10.56 -9.45 -25.40
N THR A 219 10.82 -8.30 -26.02
CA THR A 219 11.87 -8.17 -27.05
C THR A 219 13.27 -7.91 -26.49
N ASN A 220 13.45 -7.81 -25.17
CA ASN A 220 14.77 -7.67 -24.57
C ASN A 220 14.81 -8.36 -23.20
N LEU A 221 14.94 -9.68 -23.19
CA LEU A 221 15.33 -10.41 -21.99
C LEU A 221 16.87 -10.45 -21.97
N PRO A 222 17.53 -9.95 -20.91
CA PRO A 222 18.92 -10.30 -20.67
C PRO A 222 19.00 -11.81 -20.43
N ASP A 223 19.83 -12.52 -21.21
CA ASP A 223 20.00 -13.98 -21.23
C ASP A 223 20.44 -14.63 -19.88
N SER A 224 20.35 -13.95 -18.74
CA SER A 224 21.01 -14.40 -17.50
C SER A 224 20.23 -14.29 -16.18
N GLU A 225 18.94 -13.92 -16.15
CA GLU A 225 18.14 -14.09 -14.91
C GLU A 225 16.81 -14.82 -15.21
N PRO A 226 16.62 -16.05 -14.71
CA PRO A 226 15.37 -16.76 -14.89
C PRO A 226 14.35 -16.31 -13.82
N LEU A 227 13.14 -16.01 -14.32
CA LEU A 227 11.84 -16.06 -13.63
C LEU A 227 11.43 -14.86 -12.73
N PRO A 228 10.13 -14.50 -12.64
CA PRO A 228 8.98 -14.97 -13.43
C PRO A 228 8.22 -13.82 -14.13
N TRP A 229 7.77 -14.07 -15.36
CA TRP A 229 7.16 -13.06 -16.24
C TRP A 229 5.65 -13.20 -16.20
N PHE A 230 4.98 -12.07 -15.95
CA PHE A 230 3.57 -11.92 -16.24
C PHE A 230 3.35 -10.65 -17.05
N SER A 231 2.18 -10.58 -17.70
CA SER A 231 1.77 -9.42 -18.48
C SER A 231 0.47 -8.87 -17.93
N VAL A 232 0.37 -7.54 -17.93
CA VAL A 232 -0.79 -6.79 -17.42
C VAL A 232 -1.12 -5.68 -18.39
N ASP A 233 -2.41 -5.42 -18.58
CA ASP A 233 -2.87 -4.31 -19.40
C ASP A 233 -2.46 -2.96 -18.76
N TYR A 234 -1.46 -2.31 -19.35
CA TYR A 234 -0.94 -1.03 -18.86
C TYR A 234 -1.99 0.07 -18.88
N ARG A 235 -2.97 0.00 -19.80
CA ARG A 235 -4.04 0.99 -19.87
C ARG A 235 -4.92 0.95 -18.64
N ARG A 236 -5.40 -0.25 -18.27
CA ARG A 236 -6.24 -0.41 -17.08
C ARG A 236 -5.49 -0.06 -15.80
N LEU A 237 -4.22 -0.45 -15.71
CA LEU A 237 -3.38 -0.07 -14.58
C LEU A 237 -3.22 1.45 -14.47
N TYR A 238 -2.98 2.13 -15.59
CA TYR A 238 -2.86 3.59 -15.63
C TYR A 238 -4.16 4.28 -15.20
N ASP A 239 -5.31 3.84 -15.71
CA ASP A 239 -6.62 4.44 -15.41
C ASP A 239 -6.90 4.35 -13.89
N ILE A 240 -6.68 3.18 -13.27
CA ILE A 240 -6.87 3.00 -11.82
C ILE A 240 -5.85 3.81 -11.00
N LEU A 241 -4.59 3.90 -11.45
CA LEU A 241 -3.59 4.71 -10.75
C LEU A 241 -3.94 6.20 -10.81
N CYS A 242 -4.55 6.68 -11.90
CA CYS A 242 -5.05 8.06 -11.97
C CYS A 242 -6.16 8.32 -10.95
N GLU A 243 -7.09 7.36 -10.78
CA GLU A 243 -8.18 7.48 -9.81
C GLU A 243 -7.68 7.43 -8.37
N THR A 244 -6.75 6.51 -8.08
CA THR A 244 -6.32 6.18 -6.71
C THR A 244 -5.02 6.87 -6.26
N ALA A 245 -4.38 7.69 -7.10
CA ALA A 245 -3.11 8.39 -6.81
C ALA A 245 -3.13 9.29 -5.56
N HIS A 246 -4.31 9.60 -5.02
CA HIS A 246 -4.49 10.35 -3.77
C HIS A 246 -4.35 9.50 -2.49
N THR A 247 -4.17 8.18 -2.62
CA THR A 247 -3.98 7.22 -1.52
C THR A 247 -2.51 6.86 -1.36
N ASP A 248 -2.06 6.70 -0.11
CA ASP A 248 -0.65 6.42 0.22
C ASP A 248 -0.13 5.15 -0.50
N GLN A 249 -0.92 4.07 -0.53
CA GLN A 249 -0.51 2.79 -1.14
C GLN A 249 -0.32 2.93 -2.66
N SER A 250 -1.27 3.59 -3.34
CA SER A 250 -1.23 3.73 -4.79
C SER A 250 -0.13 4.70 -5.23
N THR A 251 0.14 5.75 -4.45
CA THR A 251 1.30 6.62 -4.68
C THR A 251 2.61 5.85 -4.52
N LEU A 252 2.72 4.97 -3.51
CA LEU A 252 3.93 4.14 -3.33
C LEU A 252 4.12 3.17 -4.50
N LEU A 253 3.06 2.49 -4.94
CA LEU A 253 3.09 1.61 -6.11
C LEU A 253 3.51 2.37 -7.37
N LEU A 254 2.89 3.53 -7.61
CA LEU A 254 3.23 4.40 -8.74
C LEU A 254 4.70 4.81 -8.72
N TYR A 255 5.22 5.21 -7.55
CA TYR A 255 6.64 5.52 -7.38
C TYR A 255 7.53 4.32 -7.73
N MET A 256 7.24 3.13 -7.20
CA MET A 256 8.03 1.93 -7.47
C MET A 256 8.09 1.59 -8.97
N LEU A 257 6.94 1.68 -9.65
CA LEU A 257 6.83 1.38 -11.07
C LEU A 257 7.54 2.44 -11.92
N LEU A 258 7.33 3.74 -11.69
CA LEU A 258 8.00 4.80 -12.44
C LEU A 258 9.52 4.81 -12.24
N HIS A 259 10.00 4.44 -11.05
CA HIS A 259 11.43 4.44 -10.76
C HIS A 259 12.17 3.23 -11.36
N ARG A 260 11.54 2.05 -11.39
CA ARG A 260 12.24 0.79 -11.72
C ARG A 260 11.72 0.08 -12.98
N ASN A 261 10.44 0.20 -13.31
CA ASN A 261 9.88 -0.40 -14.52
C ASN A 261 9.96 0.61 -15.67
N GLN A 262 11.02 0.51 -16.49
CA GLN A 262 11.26 1.44 -17.60
C GLN A 262 10.18 1.36 -18.69
N HIS A 263 9.59 0.18 -18.92
CA HIS A 263 8.51 0.00 -19.88
C HIS A 263 7.25 0.75 -19.45
N PHE A 264 6.88 0.62 -18.17
CA PHE A 264 5.75 1.35 -17.62
C PHE A 264 6.03 2.87 -17.56
N LYS A 265 7.24 3.31 -17.18
CA LYS A 265 7.63 4.74 -17.23
C LYS A 265 7.47 5.32 -18.63
N ALA A 266 8.01 4.64 -19.64
CA ALA A 266 7.90 5.06 -21.04
C ALA A 266 6.44 5.10 -21.52
N TYR A 267 5.63 4.09 -21.14
CA TYR A 267 4.20 4.08 -21.41
C TYR A 267 3.51 5.32 -20.82
N VAL A 268 3.72 5.61 -19.53
CA VAL A 268 3.13 6.77 -18.83
C VAL A 268 3.51 8.08 -19.52
N ILE A 269 4.80 8.30 -19.80
CA ILE A 269 5.29 9.55 -20.42
C ILE A 269 4.71 9.76 -21.83
N SER A 270 4.47 8.67 -22.58
CA SER A 270 3.90 8.75 -23.94
C SER A 270 2.40 9.09 -23.98
N ARG A 271 1.70 9.12 -22.84
CA ARG A 271 0.26 9.36 -22.77
C ARG A 271 -0.08 10.83 -22.94
N THR A 272 -1.12 11.11 -23.74
CA THR A 272 -1.67 12.46 -23.91
C THR A 272 -2.48 12.94 -22.71
N ASN A 273 -3.01 12.03 -21.89
CA ASN A 273 -3.82 12.31 -20.69
C ASN A 273 -3.00 12.28 -19.39
N ILE A 274 -1.76 12.77 -19.44
CA ILE A 274 -0.85 12.83 -18.29
C ILE A 274 -1.36 13.75 -17.17
N ASP A 275 -2.29 14.65 -17.48
CA ASP A 275 -2.98 15.49 -16.51
C ASP A 275 -3.77 14.69 -15.48
N GLN A 276 -4.29 13.52 -15.86
CA GLN A 276 -5.08 12.67 -14.96
C GLN A 276 -4.25 12.08 -13.82
N ILE A 277 -2.94 11.88 -14.01
CA ILE A 277 -2.05 11.39 -12.95
C ILE A 277 -1.34 12.54 -12.22
N VAL A 278 -0.94 13.59 -12.94
CA VAL A 278 -0.23 14.74 -12.36
C VAL A 278 -1.15 15.56 -11.46
N LEU A 279 -2.43 15.74 -11.82
CA LEU A 279 -3.34 16.58 -11.06
C LEU A 279 -3.65 16.02 -9.65
N PRO A 280 -3.97 14.72 -9.46
CA PRO A 280 -4.10 14.13 -8.13
C PRO A 280 -2.80 14.22 -7.31
N VAL A 281 -1.64 13.95 -7.91
CA VAL A 281 -0.33 14.05 -7.23
C VAL A 281 -0.06 15.49 -6.79
N LEU A 282 -0.38 16.48 -7.64
CA LEU A 282 -0.29 17.90 -7.27
C LEU A 282 -1.22 18.29 -6.14
N ARG A 283 -2.43 17.71 -6.08
CA ARG A 283 -3.35 17.95 -4.96
C ARG A 283 -2.79 17.43 -3.63
N VAL A 284 -2.12 16.27 -3.64
CA VAL A 284 -1.43 15.75 -2.44
C VAL A 284 -0.34 16.71 -1.97
N VAL A 285 0.49 17.21 -2.89
CA VAL A 285 1.54 18.19 -2.56
C VAL A 285 0.94 19.54 -2.11
N TYR A 286 -0.18 19.97 -2.69
CA TYR A 286 -0.86 21.20 -2.27
C TYR A 286 -1.46 21.09 -0.87
N ALA A 287 -2.01 19.93 -0.52
CA ALA A 287 -2.55 19.60 0.80
C ALA A 287 -1.48 19.22 1.84
N ALA A 288 -0.22 19.63 1.62
CA ALA A 288 0.93 19.29 2.48
C ALA A 288 0.79 19.71 3.95
N THR A 289 -0.13 20.62 4.29
CA THR A 289 -0.41 20.99 5.69
C THR A 289 -1.22 19.95 6.45
N GLU A 290 -1.98 19.11 5.74
CA GLU A 290 -2.98 18.19 6.31
C GLU A 290 -2.62 16.72 6.08
N ARG A 291 -1.63 16.44 5.24
CA ARG A 291 -1.20 15.09 4.85
C ARG A 291 0.07 14.66 5.57
N ASN A 292 0.27 13.35 5.65
CA ASN A 292 1.48 12.77 6.21
C ASN A 292 2.72 13.16 5.40
N SER A 293 3.84 13.36 6.10
CA SER A 293 5.11 13.76 5.48
C SER A 293 5.58 12.78 4.40
N HIS A 294 5.46 11.47 4.62
CA HIS A 294 5.87 10.44 3.64
C HIS A 294 5.08 10.52 2.34
N HIS A 295 3.78 10.81 2.40
CA HIS A 295 2.93 10.89 1.20
C HIS A 295 3.30 12.10 0.32
N ILE A 296 3.65 13.22 0.97
CA ILE A 296 4.16 14.41 0.29
C ILE A 296 5.50 14.11 -0.39
N TYR A 297 6.40 13.40 0.31
CA TYR A 297 7.70 13.01 -0.26
C TYR A 297 7.56 12.11 -1.48
N MET A 298 6.75 11.05 -1.39
CA MET A 298 6.51 10.15 -2.53
C MET A 298 5.93 10.91 -3.72
N SER A 299 4.98 11.82 -3.48
CA SER A 299 4.39 12.65 -4.53
C SER A 299 5.40 13.60 -5.18
N LEU A 300 6.28 14.24 -4.39
CA LEU A 300 7.35 15.09 -4.92
C LEU A 300 8.39 14.29 -5.71
N ILE A 301 8.73 13.08 -5.27
CA ILE A 301 9.65 12.20 -5.99
C ILE A 301 9.04 11.77 -7.33
N ILE A 302 7.74 11.46 -7.38
CA ILE A 302 7.04 11.17 -8.64
C ILE A 302 7.12 12.38 -9.59
N LEU A 303 6.82 13.59 -9.10
CA LEU A 303 6.95 14.80 -9.92
C LEU A 303 8.39 15.03 -10.38
N LEU A 304 9.39 14.70 -9.55
CA LEU A 304 10.80 14.79 -9.91
C LEU A 304 11.16 13.80 -11.03
N ILE A 305 10.76 12.53 -10.91
CA ILE A 305 10.99 11.48 -11.93
C ILE A 305 10.34 11.86 -13.26
N LEU A 306 9.12 12.41 -13.23
CA LEU A 306 8.44 12.86 -14.45
C LEU A 306 9.11 14.10 -15.05
N SER A 307 9.51 15.06 -14.22
CA SER A 307 10.16 16.30 -14.67
C SER A 307 11.51 16.10 -15.35
N GLU A 308 12.16 14.95 -15.13
CA GLU A 308 13.43 14.60 -15.80
C GLU A 308 13.28 14.46 -17.33
N ASP A 309 12.07 14.18 -17.81
CA ASP A 309 11.81 13.97 -19.23
C ASP A 309 11.42 15.27 -19.96
N ASP A 310 12.15 15.61 -21.01
CA ASP A 310 11.94 16.82 -21.81
C ASP A 310 10.60 16.83 -22.55
N TYR A 311 10.09 15.66 -22.96
CA TYR A 311 8.81 15.55 -23.66
C TYR A 311 7.64 15.82 -22.70
N PHE A 312 7.71 15.27 -21.48
CA PHE A 312 6.80 15.58 -20.39
C PHE A 312 6.78 17.09 -20.13
N ASN A 313 7.95 17.72 -19.95
CA ASN A 313 8.04 19.15 -19.63
C ASN A 313 7.40 20.05 -20.69
N LYS A 314 7.53 19.72 -21.98
CA LYS A 314 6.84 20.45 -23.05
C LYS A 314 5.33 20.23 -23.01
N THR A 315 4.90 18.98 -22.93
CA THR A 315 3.49 18.57 -23.03
C THR A 315 2.63 19.20 -21.92
N ILE A 316 3.13 19.25 -20.69
CA ILE A 316 2.36 19.82 -19.56
C ILE A 316 2.09 21.33 -19.71
N HIS A 317 2.90 22.07 -20.47
CA HIS A 317 2.67 23.50 -20.70
C HIS A 317 1.59 23.76 -21.76
N ASP A 318 1.31 22.78 -22.63
CA ASP A 318 0.26 22.84 -23.65
C ASP A 318 -1.12 22.46 -23.10
N ILE A 319 -1.17 21.66 -22.04
CA ILE A 319 -2.44 21.23 -21.41
C ILE A 319 -3.06 22.40 -20.62
N LYS A 320 -4.14 22.97 -21.14
CA LYS A 320 -4.91 24.04 -20.49
C LYS A 320 -5.96 23.48 -19.54
N LEU A 321 -5.90 23.89 -18.28
CA LEU A 321 -6.85 23.47 -17.25
C LEU A 321 -8.04 24.43 -17.19
N LYS A 322 -9.24 23.86 -17.12
CA LYS A 322 -10.47 24.61 -16.84
C LYS A 322 -10.60 24.80 -15.32
N LYS A 323 -11.38 25.81 -14.93
CA LYS A 323 -11.66 26.29 -13.55
C LYS A 323 -11.26 25.29 -12.45
N LEU A 324 -10.18 25.60 -11.74
CA LEU A 324 -9.66 24.82 -10.61
C LEU A 324 -10.43 25.16 -9.33
N SER A 325 -11.16 24.20 -8.75
CA SER A 325 -11.94 24.40 -7.52
C SER A 325 -11.12 24.29 -6.23
N TRP A 326 -10.04 23.52 -6.25
CA TRP A 326 -9.25 23.20 -5.05
C TRP A 326 -8.11 24.18 -4.77
N TYR A 327 -7.71 24.98 -5.77
CA TYR A 327 -6.66 25.98 -5.62
C TYR A 327 -7.25 27.29 -5.06
N THR A 328 -7.00 27.56 -3.78
CA THR A 328 -7.75 28.60 -3.04
C THR A 328 -7.06 29.96 -3.01
N GLU A 329 -5.78 30.05 -3.38
CA GLU A 329 -5.00 31.31 -3.26
C GLU A 329 -5.40 32.36 -4.29
N ARG A 330 -5.84 31.93 -5.48
CA ARG A 330 -6.27 32.81 -6.57
C ARG A 330 -7.12 32.04 -7.58
N SER A 331 -8.16 32.67 -8.14
CA SER A 331 -8.81 32.12 -9.34
C SER A 331 -7.85 32.16 -10.53
N LEU A 332 -7.44 30.99 -10.99
CA LEU A 332 -6.57 30.83 -12.14
C LEU A 332 -7.42 30.33 -13.32
N ASN A 333 -7.78 31.24 -14.21
CA ASN A 333 -8.46 30.89 -15.47
C ASN A 333 -7.39 30.54 -16.51
N GLU A 334 -7.58 29.43 -17.22
CA GLU A 334 -6.75 29.02 -18.38
C GLU A 334 -5.25 28.83 -18.08
N ILE A 335 -4.91 28.49 -16.83
CA ILE A 335 -3.54 28.11 -16.48
C ILE A 335 -3.19 26.76 -17.13
N SER A 336 -1.95 26.64 -17.62
CA SER A 336 -1.43 25.33 -18.06
C SER A 336 -1.12 24.43 -16.87
N LEU A 337 -1.17 23.11 -17.06
CA LEU A 337 -0.79 22.15 -16.04
C LEU A 337 0.64 22.39 -15.54
N GLY A 338 1.59 22.67 -16.43
CA GLY A 338 2.95 23.04 -16.06
C GLY A 338 3.03 24.32 -15.23
N GLY A 339 2.23 25.34 -15.56
CA GLY A 339 2.13 26.55 -14.75
C GLY A 339 1.58 26.28 -13.34
N LEU A 340 0.59 25.39 -13.22
CA LEU A 340 0.04 24.97 -11.94
C LEU A 340 1.05 24.17 -11.12
N LEU A 341 1.77 23.24 -11.74
CA LEU A 341 2.85 22.47 -11.10
C LEU A 341 3.88 23.43 -10.50
N VAL A 342 4.37 24.39 -11.28
CA VAL A 342 5.33 25.40 -10.81
C VAL A 342 4.74 26.20 -9.64
N ALA A 343 3.48 26.64 -9.72
CA ALA A 343 2.83 27.38 -8.64
C ALA A 343 2.76 26.57 -7.33
N VAL A 344 2.38 25.30 -7.41
CA VAL A 344 2.30 24.39 -6.25
C VAL A 344 3.70 24.15 -5.66
N VAL A 345 4.72 23.88 -6.48
CA VAL A 345 6.09 23.67 -6.00
C VAL A 345 6.66 24.93 -5.34
N LEU A 346 6.44 26.11 -5.92
CA LEU A 346 6.84 27.39 -5.32
C LEU A 346 6.15 27.64 -3.98
N ARG A 347 4.85 27.32 -3.87
CA ARG A 347 4.11 27.37 -2.60
C ARG A 347 4.72 26.42 -1.57
N THR A 348 5.04 25.19 -1.96
CA THR A 348 5.67 24.19 -1.08
C THR A 348 7.03 24.68 -0.55
N ILE A 349 7.86 25.29 -1.40
CA ILE A 349 9.13 25.91 -0.99
C ILE A 349 8.87 27.03 0.03
N GLN A 350 7.94 27.95 -0.24
CA GLN A 350 7.64 29.06 0.67
C GLN A 350 7.10 28.58 2.02
N PHE A 351 6.23 27.57 2.01
CA PHE A 351 5.69 26.96 3.22
C PHE A 351 6.81 26.30 4.05
N ASN A 352 7.67 25.52 3.40
CA ASN A 352 8.79 24.86 4.06
C ASN A 352 9.79 25.87 4.66
N MET A 353 10.06 26.98 3.96
CA MET A 353 10.94 28.04 4.48
C MET A 353 10.44 28.72 5.76
N THR A 354 9.12 28.71 5.99
CA THR A 354 8.49 29.43 7.11
C THR A 354 8.14 28.50 8.27
N ARG A 355 7.76 27.25 8.00
CA ARG A 355 7.28 26.30 9.02
C ARG A 355 8.25 25.16 9.30
N MET A 356 8.52 24.34 8.28
CA MET A 356 9.13 23.01 8.45
C MET A 356 10.66 23.03 8.45
N ARG A 357 11.27 23.91 7.65
CA ARG A 357 12.73 24.06 7.46
C ARG A 357 13.44 22.76 7.02
N ASP A 358 12.75 21.92 6.26
CA ASP A 358 13.28 20.64 5.80
C ASP A 358 14.20 20.80 4.58
N LYS A 359 15.45 20.34 4.69
CA LYS A 359 16.44 20.43 3.60
C LYS A 359 16.08 19.54 2.41
N TYR A 360 15.54 18.35 2.64
CA TYR A 360 15.23 17.38 1.59
C TYR A 360 14.07 17.88 0.71
N LEU A 361 13.04 18.43 1.35
CA LEU A 361 11.90 19.00 0.62
C LEU A 361 12.32 20.14 -0.31
N HIS A 362 13.22 21.03 0.16
CA HIS A 362 13.79 22.08 -0.68
C HIS A 362 14.56 21.54 -1.87
N THR A 363 15.39 20.52 -1.65
CA THR A 363 16.22 19.91 -2.69
C THR A 363 15.35 19.30 -3.78
N ASN A 364 14.34 18.50 -3.43
CA ASN A 364 13.43 17.88 -4.40
C ASN A 364 12.62 18.91 -5.18
N CYS A 365 12.09 19.94 -4.51
CA CYS A 365 11.33 21.00 -5.16
C CYS A 365 12.18 21.81 -6.15
N LEU A 366 13.40 22.18 -5.75
CA LEU A 366 14.31 22.94 -6.62
C LEU A 366 14.83 22.09 -7.78
N ALA A 367 15.09 20.79 -7.56
CA ALA A 367 15.48 19.87 -8.62
C ALA A 367 14.37 19.73 -9.68
N ALA A 368 13.12 19.57 -9.25
CA ALA A 368 11.98 19.52 -10.17
C ALA A 368 11.84 20.83 -10.97
N LEU A 369 11.97 22.00 -10.33
CA LEU A 369 11.95 23.28 -11.03
C LEU A 369 13.13 23.44 -12.00
N ALA A 370 14.32 22.95 -11.63
CA ALA A 370 15.51 23.01 -12.48
C ALA A 370 15.32 22.16 -13.74
N ASN A 371 14.83 20.93 -13.59
CA ASN A 371 14.56 20.03 -14.72
C ASN A 371 13.59 20.65 -15.74
N MET A 372 12.53 21.32 -15.25
CA MET A 372 11.51 21.95 -16.11
C MET A 372 11.94 23.30 -16.70
N SER A 373 12.96 23.94 -16.14
CA SER A 373 13.24 25.36 -16.37
C SER A 373 13.53 25.71 -17.83
N SER A 374 14.15 24.79 -18.58
CA SER A 374 14.48 24.98 -20.00
C SER A 374 13.26 24.92 -20.92
N GLN A 375 12.12 24.39 -20.46
CA GLN A 375 10.88 24.28 -21.24
C GLN A 375 9.74 25.16 -20.72
N PHE A 376 10.00 26.13 -19.83
CA PHE A 376 8.97 27.07 -19.39
C PHE A 376 8.43 27.90 -20.57
N GLN A 377 7.18 27.62 -20.93
CA GLN A 377 6.48 28.29 -22.01
C GLN A 377 5.12 28.81 -21.55
N ASN A 378 4.75 30.01 -22.00
CA ASN A 378 3.43 30.61 -21.77
C ASN A 378 2.97 30.57 -20.30
N LEU A 379 3.90 30.82 -19.36
CA LEU A 379 3.60 30.87 -17.93
C LEU A 379 2.59 31.98 -17.64
N HIS A 380 1.57 31.62 -16.86
CA HIS A 380 0.57 32.58 -16.41
C HIS A 380 1.23 33.68 -15.55
N THR A 381 0.82 34.94 -15.70
CA THR A 381 1.43 36.12 -15.04
C THR A 381 1.60 35.94 -13.53
N TYR A 382 0.63 35.30 -12.88
CA TYR A 382 0.71 34.93 -11.46
C TYR A 382 1.92 34.05 -11.14
N VAL A 383 2.18 33.02 -11.95
CA VAL A 383 3.30 32.08 -11.73
C VAL A 383 4.63 32.83 -11.87
N SER A 384 4.76 33.64 -12.91
CA SER A 384 5.94 34.49 -13.13
C SER A 384 6.20 35.44 -11.95
N GLN A 385 5.14 36.07 -11.42
CA GLN A 385 5.24 36.91 -10.22
C GLN A 385 5.71 36.11 -8.99
N ARG A 386 5.24 34.87 -8.81
CA ARG A 386 5.63 34.01 -7.68
C ARG A 386 7.09 33.57 -7.78
N ILE A 387 7.60 33.29 -8.99
CA ILE A 387 9.01 33.00 -9.24
C ILE A 387 9.89 34.19 -8.81
N VAL A 388 9.58 35.39 -9.30
CA VAL A 388 10.34 36.61 -8.97
C VAL A 388 10.27 36.92 -7.47
N SER A 389 9.10 36.72 -6.86
CA SER A 389 8.91 36.92 -5.42
C SER A 389 9.76 35.96 -4.58
N LEU A 390 9.81 34.68 -4.98
CA LEU A 390 10.66 33.69 -4.32
C LEU A 390 12.14 34.04 -4.50
N PHE A 391 12.57 34.39 -5.71
CA PHE A 391 13.95 34.79 -5.98
C PHE A 391 14.38 35.97 -5.09
N ASN A 392 13.56 37.03 -4.99
CA ASN A 392 13.85 38.17 -4.12
C ASN A 392 13.96 37.76 -2.63
N LEU A 393 13.08 36.87 -2.16
CA LEU A 393 13.15 36.32 -0.81
C LEU A 393 14.46 35.57 -0.56
N LEU A 394 14.86 34.71 -1.50
CA LEU A 394 16.09 33.91 -1.43
C LEU A 394 17.32 34.81 -1.47
N ALA A 395 17.37 35.78 -2.38
CA ALA A 395 18.47 36.73 -2.51
C ALA A 395 18.67 37.53 -1.21
N ARG A 396 17.59 38.05 -0.61
CA ARG A 396 17.66 38.75 0.68
C ARG A 396 18.16 37.87 1.81
N LYS A 397 17.72 36.60 1.87
CA LYS A 397 18.24 35.64 2.86
C LYS A 397 19.72 35.34 2.64
N HIS A 398 20.13 35.11 1.40
CA HIS A 398 21.52 34.85 1.04
C HIS A 398 22.44 36.01 1.43
N THR A 399 22.08 37.25 1.11
CA THR A 399 22.85 38.44 1.52
C THR A 399 22.98 38.51 3.04
N LYS A 400 21.89 38.34 3.78
CA LYS A 400 21.92 38.34 5.26
C LYS A 400 22.82 37.24 5.84
N THR A 401 22.77 36.04 5.27
CA THR A 401 23.62 34.92 5.70
C THR A 401 25.09 35.19 5.38
N LEU A 402 25.40 35.76 4.22
CA LEU A 402 26.77 36.16 3.89
C LEU A 402 27.32 37.22 4.85
N ASP A 403 26.50 38.21 5.22
CA ASP A 403 26.92 39.25 6.17
C ASP A 403 27.20 38.67 7.56
N LEU A 404 26.39 37.70 8.02
CA LEU A 404 26.62 36.96 9.27
C LEU A 404 27.90 36.13 9.24
N ILE A 405 28.16 35.42 8.12
CA ILE A 405 29.39 34.63 7.96
C ILE A 405 30.61 35.55 8.03
N LYS A 406 30.59 36.68 7.31
CA LYS A 406 31.67 37.67 7.33
C LYS A 406 31.97 38.17 8.75
N GLN A 407 30.93 38.49 9.52
CA GLN A 407 31.05 38.94 10.91
C GLN A 407 31.66 37.86 11.83
N GLN A 408 31.33 36.58 11.63
CA GLN A 408 31.89 35.47 12.40
C GLN A 408 33.36 35.20 12.08
N THR A 409 33.77 35.31 10.81
CA THR A 409 35.19 35.22 10.43
C THR A 409 36.01 36.35 11.03
N SER A 410 35.52 37.59 11.02
CA SER A 410 36.27 38.72 11.62
C SER A 410 36.47 38.58 13.14
N THR A 411 35.54 37.95 13.86
CA THR A 411 35.70 37.71 15.31
C THR A 411 36.64 36.54 15.65
N THR A 412 36.91 35.65 14.70
CA THR A 412 37.77 34.47 14.93
C THR A 412 39.25 34.80 14.65
N ASP A 413 39.53 35.79 13.80
CA ASP A 413 40.90 36.25 13.50
C ASP A 413 41.45 37.27 14.53
N GLU A 414 40.59 37.79 15.43
CA GLU A 414 40.98 38.68 16.54
C GLU A 414 41.19 37.95 17.89
N SER A 415 41.04 36.61 17.92
CA SER A 415 41.28 35.74 19.08
C SER A 415 42.55 34.92 18.90
#